data_AF-A0A7S4KAP8-F1
#
_entry.id   AF-A0A7S4KAP8-F1
#
_cell.length_a   1.000
_cell.length_b   1.000
_cell.length_c   1.000
_cell.angle_alpha   90.00
_cell.angle_beta   90.00
_cell.angle_gamma   90.00
#
_symmetry.space_group_name_H-M   'P 1'
#
loop_
_entity.id
_entity.type
_entity.pdbx_description
1 polymer ?
#
loop_
_entity_poly.entity_id
_entity_poly.type
_entity_poly.pdbx_seq_one_letter_code
_entity_poly.pdbx_strand_id
1 'polypeptide(L)'
;KAKYALDRGLKVIACGGEPLEAREAGTTNEFVFPQIKAYADVFTKEDWANVVIAYEPIWAIGTGLTATPEQAQDTHADIRQYLGEIAGADVAANTRILYGGAASGGTAPGPSVQGKTDGFLVG
;
A
#
# COMPACT_ATOMS: atom_id res chain seq x y z
N LYS A 1 12.24 2.79 11.95
CA LYS A 1 13.02 2.06 10.92
C LYS A 1 13.02 2.81 9.60
N ALA A 2 11.85 3.07 9.00
CA ALA A 2 11.73 3.73 7.71
C ALA A 2 12.48 5.07 7.62
N LYS A 3 12.20 6.02 8.52
CA LYS A 3 12.89 7.32 8.53
C LYS A 3 14.41 7.21 8.64
N TYR A 4 14.88 6.36 9.56
CA TYR A 4 16.30 6.08 9.69
C TYR A 4 16.91 5.52 8.41
N ALA A 5 16.22 4.62 7.69
CA ALA A 5 16.71 4.11 6.41
C ALA A 5 16.84 5.21 5.35
N LEU A 6 15.85 6.10 5.25
CA LEU A 6 15.89 7.28 4.37
C LEU A 6 17.06 8.20 4.72
N ASP A 7 17.28 8.48 6.00
CA ASP A 7 18.40 9.30 6.49
C ASP A 7 19.79 8.69 6.20
N ARG A 8 19.83 7.39 5.88
CA ARG A 8 21.04 6.68 5.45
C ARG A 8 21.14 6.52 3.94
N GLY A 9 20.25 7.16 3.18
CA GLY A 9 20.24 7.15 1.71
C GLY A 9 19.63 5.90 1.09
N LEU A 10 18.91 5.08 1.88
CA LEU A 10 18.16 3.95 1.36
C LEU A 10 16.79 4.40 0.87
N LYS A 11 16.22 3.65 -0.09
CA LYS A 11 14.81 3.76 -0.46
C LYS A 11 13.97 2.84 0.43
N VAL A 12 12.72 3.22 0.66
CA VAL A 12 11.81 2.50 1.56
C VAL A 12 10.58 2.01 0.81
N ILE A 13 10.22 0.75 1.05
CA ILE A 13 8.88 0.24 0.79
C ILE A 13 8.14 0.20 2.13
N ALA A 14 7.11 1.02 2.26
CA ALA A 14 6.27 1.18 3.44
C ALA A 14 5.07 0.24 3.32
N CYS A 15 5.12 -0.88 4.03
CA CYS A 15 4.07 -1.90 3.98
C CYS A 15 2.94 -1.56 4.97
N GLY A 16 1.71 -1.90 4.58
CA GLY A 16 0.56 -1.90 5.46
C GLY A 16 -0.59 -2.76 4.95
N GLY A 17 -1.44 -3.20 5.86
CA GLY A 17 -2.56 -4.09 5.53
C GLY A 17 -3.39 -4.47 6.75
N GLU A 18 -4.50 -5.15 6.49
CA GLU A 18 -5.51 -5.53 7.48
C GLU A 18 -5.57 -7.06 7.67
N PRO A 19 -6.02 -7.56 8.84
CA PRO A 19 -6.36 -8.97 9.05
C PRO A 19 -7.69 -9.33 8.36
N LEU A 20 -7.97 -10.63 8.16
CA LEU A 20 -9.17 -11.09 7.43
C LEU A 20 -10.46 -10.57 8.05
N GLU A 21 -10.52 -10.58 9.38
CA GLU A 21 -11.69 -10.17 10.15
C GLU A 21 -12.05 -8.70 9.89
N ALA A 22 -11.05 -7.84 9.70
CA ALA A 22 -11.27 -6.44 9.37
C ALA A 22 -11.81 -6.27 7.94
N ARG A 23 -11.32 -7.07 6.99
CA ARG A 23 -11.86 -7.08 5.62
C ARG A 23 -13.32 -7.54 5.61
N GLU A 24 -13.63 -8.63 6.31
CA GLU A 24 -14.99 -9.18 6.39
C GLU A 24 -15.95 -8.23 7.14
N ALA A 25 -15.46 -7.47 8.12
CA ALA A 25 -16.24 -6.47 8.84
C ALA A 25 -16.37 -5.11 8.11
N GLY A 26 -15.68 -4.91 6.97
CA GLY A 26 -15.67 -3.63 6.25
C GLY A 26 -14.88 -2.53 6.95
N THR A 27 -13.96 -2.87 7.86
CA THR A 27 -13.16 -1.94 8.66
C THR A 27 -11.69 -1.89 8.21
N THR A 28 -11.39 -2.28 6.96
CA THR A 28 -10.03 -2.27 6.38
C THR A 28 -9.27 -0.96 6.64
N ASN A 29 -9.91 0.19 6.42
CA ASN A 29 -9.27 1.49 6.56
C ASN A 29 -8.96 1.87 8.01
N GLU A 30 -9.67 1.30 9.00
CA GLU A 30 -9.36 1.48 10.42
C GLU A 30 -8.00 0.86 10.80
N PHE A 31 -7.55 -0.15 10.05
CA PHE A 31 -6.23 -0.76 10.21
C PHE A 31 -5.19 -0.09 9.32
N VAL A 32 -5.50 0.15 8.05
CA VAL A 32 -4.52 0.63 7.06
C VAL A 32 -4.15 2.09 7.29
N PHE A 33 -5.12 2.97 7.55
CA PHE A 33 -4.84 4.41 7.64
C PHE A 33 -3.90 4.78 8.80
N PRO A 34 -4.06 4.25 10.03
CA PRO A 34 -3.10 4.52 11.10
C PRO A 34 -1.67 4.08 10.75
N GLN A 35 -1.50 3.00 9.99
CA GLN A 35 -0.18 2.53 9.54
C GLN A 35 0.43 3.51 8.54
N ILE A 36 -0.35 3.98 7.54
CA ILE A 36 0.10 5.01 6.58
C ILE A 36 0.43 6.33 7.29
N LYS A 37 -0.42 6.74 8.23
CA LYS A 37 -0.20 7.95 9.02
C LYS A 37 1.09 7.86 9.83
N ALA A 38 1.40 6.71 10.43
CA ALA A 38 2.64 6.54 11.19
C ALA A 38 3.91 6.74 10.33
N TYR A 39 3.86 6.44 9.04
CA TYR A 39 4.92 6.79 8.09
C TYR A 39 4.92 8.29 7.77
N ALA A 40 3.77 8.85 7.44
CA ALA A 40 3.63 10.27 7.08
C ALA A 40 4.07 11.21 8.22
N ASP A 41 3.80 10.85 9.48
CA ASP A 41 4.14 11.64 10.67
C ASP A 41 5.67 11.81 10.86
N VAL A 42 6.48 10.96 10.23
CA VAL A 42 7.95 11.00 10.37
C VAL A 42 8.68 11.33 9.07
N PHE A 43 7.97 11.46 7.95
CA PHE A 43 8.55 11.80 6.65
C PHE A 43 8.37 13.28 6.34
N THR A 44 9.38 13.89 5.72
CA THR A 44 9.20 15.20 5.08
C THR A 44 8.53 15.05 3.71
N LYS A 45 8.17 16.17 3.04
CA LYS A 45 7.63 16.11 1.68
C LYS A 45 8.64 15.52 0.69
N GLU A 46 9.93 15.81 0.88
CA GLU A 46 11.03 15.37 0.04
C GLU A 46 11.33 13.87 0.21
N ASP A 47 11.14 13.33 1.41
CA ASP A 47 11.32 11.90 1.71
C ASP A 47 10.46 11.01 0.78
N TRP A 48 9.25 11.47 0.43
CA TRP A 48 8.32 10.73 -0.42
C TRP A 48 8.86 10.41 -1.82
N ALA A 49 9.86 11.15 -2.32
CA ALA A 49 10.54 10.83 -3.58
C ALA A 49 11.29 9.47 -3.52
N ASN A 50 11.58 8.98 -2.32
CA ASN A 50 12.30 7.73 -2.06
C ASN A 50 11.42 6.65 -1.38
N VAL A 51 10.10 6.88 -1.33
CA VAL A 51 9.13 5.97 -0.69
C VAL A 51 8.21 5.35 -1.74
N VAL A 52 7.87 4.08 -1.51
CA VAL A 52 6.79 3.36 -2.18
C VAL A 52 5.90 2.78 -1.10
N ILE A 53 4.59 2.76 -1.30
CA ILE A 53 3.66 2.05 -0.41
C ILE A 53 3.41 0.66 -0.98
N ALA A 54 3.39 -0.35 -0.13
CA ALA A 54 2.90 -1.69 -0.49
C ALA A 54 1.66 -2.01 0.36
N TYR A 55 0.51 -2.18 -0.29
CA TYR A 55 -0.68 -2.72 0.34
C TYR A 55 -0.57 -4.24 0.36
N GLU A 56 -0.44 -4.81 1.56
CA GLU A 56 -0.25 -6.23 1.80
C GLU A 56 -1.34 -6.74 2.76
N PRO A 57 -2.55 -7.09 2.25
CA PRO A 57 -3.58 -7.67 3.10
C PRO A 57 -3.02 -8.92 3.77
N ILE A 58 -2.99 -8.93 5.11
CA ILE A 58 -2.26 -9.96 5.89
C ILE A 58 -2.82 -11.35 5.57
N TRP A 59 -4.13 -11.41 5.34
CA TRP A 59 -4.87 -12.62 5.00
C TRP A 59 -4.56 -13.17 3.59
N ALA A 60 -3.88 -12.41 2.73
CA ALA A 60 -3.45 -12.85 1.39
C ALA A 60 -1.96 -13.25 1.34
N ILE A 61 -1.25 -13.23 2.47
CA ILE A 61 0.18 -13.58 2.53
C ILE A 61 0.33 -15.08 2.82
N GLY A 62 0.77 -15.86 1.83
CA GLY A 62 1.09 -17.28 2.01
C GLY A 62 -0.10 -18.21 2.30
N THR A 63 -1.34 -17.70 2.25
CA THR A 63 -2.57 -18.47 2.52
C THR A 63 -3.18 -19.09 1.27
N GLY A 64 -2.75 -18.66 0.08
CA GLY A 64 -3.42 -18.98 -1.19
C GLY A 64 -4.70 -18.19 -1.44
N LEU A 65 -5.17 -17.40 -0.47
CA LEU A 65 -6.21 -16.40 -0.69
C LEU A 65 -5.60 -15.20 -1.40
N THR A 66 -6.36 -14.58 -2.30
CA THR A 66 -5.93 -13.38 -3.03
C THR A 66 -7.08 -12.40 -3.05
N ALA A 67 -6.80 -11.12 -2.81
CA ALA A 67 -7.79 -10.09 -3.02
C ALA A 67 -8.27 -10.09 -4.47
N THR A 68 -9.56 -9.85 -4.67
CA THR A 68 -10.06 -9.60 -6.01
C THR A 68 -9.39 -8.32 -6.55
N PRO A 69 -9.25 -8.16 -7.88
CA PRO A 69 -8.72 -6.92 -8.45
C PRO A 69 -9.45 -5.66 -7.95
N GLU A 70 -10.76 -5.77 -7.75
CA GLU A 70 -11.62 -4.69 -7.25
C GLU A 70 -11.33 -4.37 -5.78
N GLN A 71 -11.19 -5.40 -4.92
CA GLN A 71 -10.80 -5.22 -3.51
C GLN A 71 -9.43 -4.56 -3.35
N ALA A 72 -8.45 -4.95 -4.17
CA ALA A 72 -7.13 -4.31 -4.17
C ALA A 72 -7.22 -2.87 -4.66
N GLN A 73 -8.03 -2.64 -5.71
CA GLN A 73 -8.19 -1.32 -6.31
C GLN A 73 -8.88 -0.31 -5.38
N ASP A 74 -9.94 -0.74 -4.69
CA ASP A 74 -10.67 0.11 -3.75
C ASP A 74 -9.73 0.54 -2.62
N THR A 75 -8.99 -0.41 -2.04
CA THR A 75 -8.04 -0.08 -0.97
C THR A 75 -6.88 0.80 -1.47
N HIS A 76 -6.38 0.61 -2.70
CA HIS A 76 -5.39 1.52 -3.27
C HIS A 76 -5.92 2.95 -3.48
N ALA A 77 -7.18 3.08 -3.92
CA ALA A 77 -7.81 4.38 -4.10
C ALA A 77 -7.99 5.09 -2.75
N ASP A 78 -8.46 4.36 -1.73
CA ASP A 78 -8.63 4.86 -0.37
C ASP A 78 -7.28 5.32 0.23
N ILE A 79 -6.22 4.52 0.09
CA ILE A 79 -4.87 4.90 0.53
C ILE A 79 -4.41 6.17 -0.19
N ARG A 80 -4.62 6.27 -1.51
CA ARG A 80 -4.19 7.44 -2.29
C ARG A 80 -4.96 8.70 -1.88
N GLN A 81 -6.27 8.60 -1.67
CA GLN A 81 -7.07 9.71 -1.18
C GLN A 81 -6.58 10.16 0.19
N TYR A 82 -6.46 9.22 1.13
CA TYR A 82 -6.02 9.52 2.49
C TYR A 82 -4.62 10.13 2.53
N LEU A 83 -3.70 9.63 1.71
CA LEU A 83 -2.36 10.20 1.56
C LEU A 83 -2.42 11.65 1.06
N GLY A 84 -3.37 11.97 0.17
CA GLY A 84 -3.60 13.33 -0.32
C GLY A 84 -4.07 14.28 0.78
N GLU A 85 -4.90 13.78 1.70
CA GLU A 85 -5.40 14.52 2.86
C GLU A 85 -4.29 14.81 3.87
N ILE A 86 -3.40 13.85 4.14
CA ILE A 86 -2.40 13.96 5.22
C ILE A 86 -1.01 14.43 4.78
N ALA A 87 -0.62 14.18 3.53
CA ALA A 87 0.71 14.51 2.99
C ALA A 87 0.65 15.44 1.76
N GLY A 88 -0.55 15.77 1.28
CA GLY A 88 -0.79 16.69 0.16
C GLY A 88 -0.95 15.99 -1.19
N ALA A 89 -1.69 16.66 -2.09
CA ALA A 89 -2.07 16.12 -3.39
C ALA A 89 -0.87 15.72 -4.27
N ASP A 90 0.23 16.48 -4.25
CA ASP A 90 1.44 16.15 -5.01
C ASP A 90 2.06 14.83 -4.56
N VAL A 91 2.11 14.59 -3.24
CA VAL A 91 2.64 13.34 -2.68
C VAL A 91 1.76 12.18 -3.10
N ALA A 92 0.44 12.33 -2.97
CA ALA A 92 -0.52 11.31 -3.37
C ALA A 92 -0.46 10.97 -4.86
N ALA A 93 -0.26 11.96 -5.73
CA ALA A 93 -0.19 11.74 -7.17
C ALA A 93 1.09 11.01 -7.60
N ASN A 94 2.22 11.25 -6.91
CA ASN A 94 3.52 10.71 -7.31
C ASN A 94 3.95 9.45 -6.54
N THR A 95 3.33 9.17 -5.39
CA THR A 95 3.64 7.97 -4.61
C THR A 95 3.09 6.74 -5.32
N ARG A 96 3.97 5.76 -5.55
CA ARG A 96 3.59 4.46 -6.09
C ARG A 96 2.97 3.60 -4.99
N ILE A 97 1.88 2.91 -5.32
CA ILE A 97 1.19 1.97 -4.45
C ILE A 97 1.19 0.59 -5.12
N LEU A 98 1.94 -0.33 -4.54
CA LEU A 98 2.07 -1.71 -4.98
C LEU A 98 1.07 -2.60 -4.26
N TYR A 99 0.64 -3.67 -4.93
CA TYR A 99 -0.10 -4.75 -4.29
C TYR A 99 0.86 -5.89 -3.89
N GLY A 100 0.78 -6.38 -2.67
CA GLY A 100 1.64 -7.48 -2.17
C GLY A 100 0.91 -8.72 -1.66
N GLY A 101 -0.37 -8.90 -1.96
CA GLY A 101 -1.07 -10.17 -1.66
C GLY A 101 -0.83 -11.23 -2.75
N ALA A 102 -0.52 -12.48 -2.37
CA ALA A 102 -0.35 -13.69 -3.22
C ALA A 102 -0.27 -13.48 -4.75
N ALA A 103 0.67 -12.65 -5.21
CA ALA A 103 0.83 -12.34 -6.62
C ALA A 103 1.66 -13.43 -7.31
N SER A 104 1.16 -13.94 -8.42
CA SER A 104 1.80 -14.98 -9.25
C SER A 104 1.61 -14.63 -10.72
N GLY A 105 2.28 -15.35 -11.63
CA GLY A 105 2.07 -15.18 -13.07
C GLY A 105 0.61 -15.34 -13.52
N GLY A 106 -0.20 -16.09 -12.76
CA GLY A 106 -1.63 -16.27 -13.02
C GLY A 106 -2.54 -15.21 -12.40
N THR A 107 -2.15 -14.61 -11.26
CA THR A 107 -2.99 -13.66 -10.51
C THR A 107 -2.64 -12.20 -10.78
N ALA A 108 -1.41 -11.90 -11.20
CA ALA A 108 -0.95 -10.54 -11.53
C ALA A 108 -1.74 -9.85 -12.66
N PRO A 109 -2.18 -10.54 -13.75
CA PRO A 109 -2.88 -9.86 -14.84
C PRO A 109 -4.15 -9.12 -14.39
N GLY A 110 -4.91 -9.64 -13.43
CA GLY A 110 -6.16 -9.00 -12.98
C GLY A 110 -5.94 -7.59 -12.42
N PRO A 111 -5.19 -7.42 -11.32
CA PRO A 111 -4.89 -6.11 -10.74
C PRO A 111 -4.08 -5.20 -11.69
N SER A 112 -3.24 -5.76 -12.57
CA SER A 112 -2.51 -4.97 -13.58
C SER A 112 -3.42 -4.38 -14.66
N VAL A 113 -4.43 -5.13 -15.13
CA VAL A 113 -5.27 -4.73 -16.26
C VAL A 113 -6.17 -3.53 -15.94
N GLN A 114 -6.48 -3.30 -14.65
CA GLN A 114 -7.23 -2.10 -14.25
C GLN A 114 -6.41 -0.80 -14.30
N GLY A 115 -5.10 -0.86 -14.61
CA GLY A 115 -4.25 0.30 -14.90
C GLY A 115 -3.98 1.24 -13.72
N LYS A 116 -4.32 0.80 -12.50
CA LYS A 116 -4.32 1.63 -11.29
C LYS A 116 -3.48 1.05 -10.14
N THR A 117 -2.85 -0.10 -10.36
CA THR A 117 -1.83 -0.67 -9.47
C THR A 117 -0.45 -0.35 -10.05
N ASP A 118 0.44 0.25 -9.25
CA ASP A 118 1.75 0.73 -9.72
C ASP A 118 2.82 -0.39 -9.81
N GLY A 119 2.43 -1.62 -9.45
CA GLY A 119 3.25 -2.81 -9.52
C GLY A 119 2.94 -3.80 -8.39
N PHE A 120 3.82 -4.77 -8.20
CA PHE A 120 3.66 -5.81 -7.18
C PHE A 120 4.88 -5.91 -6.27
N LEU A 121 4.64 -6.27 -5.02
CA LEU A 121 5.65 -6.81 -4.13
C LEU A 121 5.43 -8.33 -4.04
N VAL A 122 6.38 -9.11 -4.56
CA VAL A 122 6.27 -10.57 -4.66
C VAL A 122 7.29 -11.22 -3.73
N GLY A 123 6.83 -12.18 -2.92
CA GLY A 123 7.65 -12.98 -2.01
C GLY A 123 7.98 -14.38 -2.53
#